data_AF-A0A7X8M3S3-F1
#
_entry.id   AF-A0A7X8M3S3-F1
#
_cell.length_a   1.000
_cell.length_b   1.000
_cell.length_c   1.000
_cell.angle_alpha   90.00
_cell.angle_beta   90.00
_cell.angle_gamma   90.00
#
_symmetry.space_group_name_H-M   'P 1'
#
loop_
_entity.id
_entity.type
_entity.pdbx_description
1 polymer ?
#
loop_
_entity_poly.entity_id
_entity_poly.type
_entity_poly.pdbx_seq_one_letter_code
_entity_poly.pdbx_strand_id
1 'polypeptide(L)'
;MFGKKKVFKDRYIIAVKDYEATVEKLKNGGITLPYPRETYLEMIESQSSKTDNLKQIRKFARENGKRMSEVSHYWEGLIVDGYTLVNVEYKETIPAIDHVCNNETIKLVCAV
;
A
#
# COMPACT_ATOMS: atom_id res chain seq x y z
N MET A 1 -27.66 -13.56 -8.64
CA MET A 1 -27.41 -12.79 -7.40
C MET A 1 -26.29 -11.80 -7.68
N PHE A 2 -26.62 -10.54 -7.91
CA PHE A 2 -25.62 -9.50 -8.14
C PHE A 2 -24.93 -9.16 -6.82
N GLY A 3 -23.70 -9.64 -6.64
CA GLY A 3 -22.88 -9.27 -5.50
C GLY A 3 -22.71 -7.76 -5.47
N LYS A 4 -23.06 -7.13 -4.34
CA LYS A 4 -22.80 -5.70 -4.09
C LYS A 4 -21.34 -5.43 -4.40
N LYS A 5 -21.04 -4.56 -5.38
CA LYS A 5 -19.68 -4.03 -5.57
C LYS A 5 -19.26 -3.43 -4.23
N LYS A 6 -18.24 -3.99 -3.57
CA LYS A 6 -17.62 -3.37 -2.40
C LYS A 6 -17.15 -2.00 -2.86
N VAL A 7 -17.74 -0.94 -2.32
CA VAL A 7 -17.31 0.43 -2.56
C VAL A 7 -16.06 0.61 -1.71
N PHE A 8 -14.88 0.54 -2.34
CA PHE A 8 -13.59 0.74 -1.67
C PHE A 8 -13.23 2.23 -1.65
N LYS A 9 -14.15 3.06 -1.14
CA LYS A 9 -13.89 4.50 -1.01
C LYS A 9 -12.68 4.68 -0.08
N ASP A 10 -11.77 5.57 -0.44
CA ASP A 10 -10.62 5.98 0.37
C ASP A 10 -9.59 4.85 0.63
N ARG A 11 -9.59 3.79 -0.19
CA ARG A 11 -8.61 2.70 -0.10
C ARG A 11 -7.61 2.71 -1.23
N TYR A 12 -6.37 2.46 -0.85
CA TYR A 12 -5.23 2.51 -1.75
C TYR A 12 -4.31 1.33 -1.49
N ILE A 13 -3.58 0.95 -2.53
CA ILE A 13 -2.46 0.04 -2.43
C ILE A 13 -1.21 0.90 -2.43
N ILE A 14 -0.41 0.73 -1.38
CA ILE A 14 0.92 1.30 -1.27
C ILE A 14 1.95 0.17 -1.28
N ALA A 15 3.16 0.48 -1.72
CA ALA A 15 4.31 -0.41 -1.63
C ALA A 15 5.27 0.15 -0.59
N VAL A 16 5.57 -0.65 0.42
CA VAL A 16 6.46 -0.28 1.53
C VAL A 16 7.72 -1.13 1.45
N LYS A 17 8.87 -0.49 1.29
CA LYS A 17 10.17 -1.16 1.23
C LYS A 17 10.55 -1.70 2.61
N ASP A 18 11.08 -2.91 2.67
CA ASP A 18 11.55 -3.54 3.91
C ASP A 18 10.54 -3.38 5.06
N TYR A 19 9.29 -3.82 4.83
CA TYR A 19 8.11 -3.45 5.61
C TYR A 19 8.34 -3.44 7.13
N GLU A 20 8.85 -4.53 7.70
CA GLU A 20 9.04 -4.63 9.16
C GLU A 20 10.04 -3.59 9.69
N ALA A 21 11.15 -3.38 8.97
CA ALA A 21 12.15 -2.38 9.33
C ALA A 21 11.61 -0.94 9.17
N THR A 22 10.80 -0.70 8.14
CA THR A 22 10.17 0.61 7.92
C THR A 22 9.12 0.91 9.00
N VAL A 23 8.30 -0.06 9.37
CA VAL A 23 7.31 0.09 10.46
C VAL A 23 7.99 0.35 11.80
N GLU A 24 9.08 -0.35 12.09
CA GLU A 24 9.87 -0.11 13.30
C GLU A 24 10.48 1.31 13.31
N LYS A 25 11.08 1.74 12.20
CA LYS A 25 11.62 3.11 12.07
C LYS A 25 10.53 4.17 12.18
N LEU A 26 9.35 3.93 11.63
CA LEU A 26 8.19 4.84 11.75
C LEU A 26 7.79 5.03 13.22
N LYS A 27 7.67 3.92 13.97
CA LYS A 27 7.31 3.96 15.39
C LYS A 27 8.38 4.65 16.25
N ASN A 28 9.64 4.38 15.96
CA ASN A 28 10.78 4.92 16.71
C ASN A 28 11.22 6.32 16.25
N GLY A 29 10.61 6.88 15.20
CA GLY A 29 10.98 8.19 14.64
C GLY A 29 12.34 8.21 13.92
N GLY A 30 12.84 7.04 13.50
CA GLY A 30 14.15 6.86 12.87
C GLY A 30 14.16 7.04 11.35
N ILE A 31 13.08 7.59 10.76
CA ILE A 31 12.96 7.81 9.32
C ILE A 31 12.50 9.25 9.04
N THR A 32 13.15 9.88 8.07
CA THR A 32 12.74 11.18 7.55
C THR A 32 11.77 10.97 6.40
N LEU A 33 10.55 11.46 6.54
CA LEU A 33 9.51 11.40 5.51
C LEU A 33 9.06 12.82 5.12
N PRO A 34 8.52 13.00 3.89
CA PRO A 34 8.08 14.31 3.42
C PRO A 34 6.92 14.91 4.22
N TYR A 35 6.17 14.08 4.95
CA TYR A 35 4.98 14.45 5.72
C TYR A 35 5.08 13.94 7.17
N PRO A 36 4.21 14.42 8.09
CA PRO A 36 4.19 13.95 9.47
C PRO A 36 4.11 12.42 9.55
N ARG A 37 4.87 11.82 10.48
CA ARG A 37 4.92 10.36 10.64
C ARG A 37 3.55 9.79 10.98
N GLU A 38 2.72 10.57 11.66
CA GLU A 38 1.38 10.20 12.12
C GLU A 38 0.51 9.79 10.93
N THR A 39 0.59 10.54 9.82
CA THR A 39 -0.11 10.22 8.57
C THR A 39 0.26 8.84 8.03
N TYR A 40 1.54 8.47 8.10
CA TYR A 40 2.01 7.15 7.65
C TYR A 40 1.65 6.04 8.62
N LEU A 41 1.70 6.31 9.93
CA LEU A 41 1.30 5.35 10.96
C LEU A 41 -0.19 5.02 10.85
N GLU A 42 -1.06 6.03 10.69
CA GLU A 42 -2.50 5.82 10.49
C GLU A 42 -2.79 4.95 9.25
N MET A 43 -2.08 5.18 8.14
CA MET A 43 -2.20 4.34 6.95
C MET A 43 -1.77 2.89 7.23
N ILE A 44 -0.62 2.68 7.89
CA ILE A 44 -0.14 1.33 8.22
C ILE A 44 -1.10 0.64 9.21
N GLU A 45 -1.63 1.35 10.19
CA GLU A 45 -2.57 0.81 11.18
C GLU A 45 -3.93 0.46 10.57
N SER A 46 -4.36 1.19 9.54
CA SER A 46 -5.57 0.88 8.77
C SER A 46 -5.42 -0.27 7.77
N GLN A 47 -4.25 -0.94 7.75
CA GLN A 47 -3.96 -2.02 6.83
C GLN A 47 -5.01 -3.13 6.90
N SER A 48 -5.60 -3.47 5.75
CA SER A 48 -6.56 -4.57 5.65
C SER A 48 -5.99 -5.87 5.08
N SER A 49 -4.96 -5.78 4.24
CA SER A 49 -4.20 -6.92 3.73
C SER A 49 -2.81 -6.48 3.26
N LYS A 50 -1.85 -7.41 3.24
CA LYS A 50 -0.51 -7.20 2.68
C LYS A 50 0.00 -8.44 1.95
N THR A 51 0.91 -8.25 1.01
CA THR A 51 1.65 -9.35 0.36
C THR A 51 3.06 -8.89 -0.03
N ASP A 52 4.04 -9.73 0.27
CA ASP A 52 5.46 -9.61 -0.12
C ASP A 52 5.91 -10.80 -0.97
N ASN A 53 4.96 -11.68 -1.36
CA ASN A 53 5.26 -12.94 -2.01
C ASN A 53 4.53 -13.10 -3.33
N LEU A 54 5.28 -13.39 -4.39
CA LEU A 54 4.74 -13.67 -5.74
C LEU A 54 3.70 -14.80 -5.75
N LYS A 55 3.78 -15.76 -4.82
CA LYS A 55 2.79 -16.84 -4.70
C LYS A 55 1.43 -16.33 -4.23
N GLN A 56 1.39 -15.25 -3.46
CA GLN A 56 0.17 -14.70 -2.85
C GLN A 56 -0.39 -13.50 -3.63
N ILE A 57 0.37 -12.94 -4.58
CA ILE A 57 0.00 -11.75 -5.35
C ILE A 57 -1.35 -11.87 -6.04
N ARG A 58 -1.69 -13.06 -6.58
CA ARG A 58 -2.98 -13.30 -7.26
C ARG A 58 -4.15 -13.24 -6.28
N LYS A 59 -3.95 -13.72 -5.06
CA LYS A 59 -4.96 -13.65 -4.00
C LYS A 59 -5.16 -12.19 -3.58
N PHE A 60 -4.06 -11.48 -3.35
CA PHE A 60 -4.09 -10.06 -3.02
C PHE A 60 -4.79 -9.22 -4.08
N ALA A 61 -4.49 -9.41 -5.37
CA ALA A 61 -5.18 -8.71 -6.46
C ALA A 61 -6.69 -8.95 -6.45
N ARG A 62 -7.14 -10.19 -6.24
CA ARG A 62 -8.57 -10.55 -6.17
C ARG A 62 -9.28 -9.88 -4.98
N GLU A 63 -8.65 -9.86 -3.81
CA GLU A 63 -9.19 -9.19 -2.61
C GLU A 63 -9.39 -7.68 -2.81
N ASN A 64 -8.54 -7.10 -3.67
CA ASN A 64 -8.53 -5.69 -4.05
C ASN A 64 -9.29 -5.39 -5.35
N GLY A 65 -10.01 -6.36 -5.92
CA GLY A 65 -10.77 -6.15 -7.16
C GLY A 65 -9.91 -5.87 -8.40
N LYS A 66 -8.61 -6.15 -8.37
CA LYS A 66 -7.67 -5.94 -9.49
C LYS A 66 -7.52 -7.20 -10.34
N ARG A 67 -7.31 -7.00 -11.64
CA ARG A 67 -6.98 -8.07 -12.57
C ARG A 67 -5.46 -8.19 -12.68
N MET A 68 -4.93 -9.40 -12.51
CA MET A 68 -3.49 -9.66 -12.63
C MET A 68 -2.91 -9.26 -13.98
N SER A 69 -3.69 -9.34 -15.07
CA SER A 69 -3.26 -8.89 -16.39
C SER A 69 -2.91 -7.40 -16.45
N GLU A 70 -3.49 -6.58 -15.55
CA GLU A 70 -3.28 -5.12 -15.53
C GLU A 70 -2.13 -4.72 -14.61
N VAL A 71 -1.86 -5.52 -13.57
CA VAL A 71 -0.96 -5.12 -12.47
C VAL A 71 0.27 -6.01 -12.28
N SER A 72 0.30 -7.20 -12.91
CA SER A 72 1.33 -8.24 -12.70
C SER A 72 2.76 -7.69 -12.78
N HIS A 73 3.18 -7.16 -13.92
CA HIS A 73 4.57 -6.75 -14.13
C HIS A 73 5.05 -5.73 -13.09
N TYR A 74 4.24 -4.70 -12.80
CA TYR A 74 4.61 -3.68 -11.84
C TYR A 74 4.65 -4.21 -10.40
N TRP A 75 3.62 -4.96 -10.00
CA TRP A 75 3.53 -5.49 -8.64
C TRP A 75 4.58 -6.57 -8.36
N GLU A 76 4.85 -7.43 -9.33
CA GLU A 76 5.90 -8.45 -9.23
C GLU A 76 7.29 -7.80 -9.15
N GLY A 77 7.54 -6.76 -9.96
CA GLY A 77 8.78 -5.98 -9.88
C GLY A 77 8.99 -5.35 -8.51
N LEU A 78 7.96 -4.71 -7.94
CA LEU A 78 8.01 -4.15 -6.59
C LEU A 78 8.35 -5.22 -5.54
N ILE A 79 7.72 -6.39 -5.61
CA ILE A 79 8.01 -7.49 -4.68
C ILE A 79 9.47 -7.97 -4.80
N VAL A 80 9.96 -8.13 -6.03
CA VAL A 80 11.35 -8.51 -6.28
C VAL A 80 12.34 -7.46 -5.75
N ASP A 81 11.98 -6.17 -5.83
CA ASP A 81 12.76 -5.05 -5.32
C ASP A 81 12.69 -4.89 -3.77
N GLY A 82 12.05 -5.84 -3.07
CA GLY A 82 11.95 -5.85 -1.61
C GLY A 82 10.80 -5.02 -1.03
N TYR A 83 9.80 -4.67 -1.86
CA TYR A 83 8.59 -4.01 -1.38
C TYR A 83 7.52 -5.01 -0.97
N THR A 84 6.79 -4.66 0.09
CA THR A 84 5.52 -5.28 0.46
C THR A 84 4.38 -4.41 -0.04
N LEU A 85 3.44 -5.02 -0.77
CA LEU A 85 2.19 -4.36 -1.16
C LEU A 85 1.21 -4.38 0.00
N VAL A 86 0.60 -3.25 0.30
CA VAL A 86 -0.26 -3.06 1.47
C VAL A 86 -1.53 -2.34 1.04
N ASN A 87 -2.69 -2.91 1.35
CA ASN A 87 -3.96 -2.19 1.25
C ASN A 87 -4.18 -1.38 2.51
N VAL A 88 -4.26 -0.06 2.36
CA VAL A 88 -4.43 0.94 3.42
C VAL A 88 -5.65 1.83 3.15
N GLU A 89 -6.15 2.48 4.19
CA GLU A 89 -7.16 3.52 4.11
C GLU A 89 -6.51 4.90 4.28
N TYR A 90 -6.89 5.86 3.43
CA TYR A 90 -6.44 7.24 3.51
C TYR A 90 -7.62 8.18 3.25
N LYS A 91 -8.08 8.85 4.31
CA LYS A 91 -9.31 9.66 4.31
C LYS A 91 -9.06 11.14 4.04
N GLU A 92 -7.83 11.59 4.17
CA GLU A 92 -7.50 12.99 3.98
C GLU A 92 -7.51 13.33 2.50
N THR A 93 -7.88 14.57 2.20
CA THR A 93 -7.85 15.12 0.84
C THR A 93 -6.60 15.95 0.60
N ILE A 94 -5.98 16.46 1.67
CA ILE A 94 -4.80 17.33 1.65
C ILE A 94 -3.88 16.89 2.79
N PRO A 95 -2.62 16.52 2.51
CA PRO A 95 -2.03 16.33 1.18
C PRO A 95 -2.71 15.20 0.38
N ALA A 96 -2.62 15.23 -0.96
CA ALA A 96 -3.11 14.10 -1.74
C ALA A 96 -2.16 12.88 -1.57
N ILE A 97 -2.71 11.67 -1.61
CA ILE A 97 -1.97 10.44 -1.26
C ILE A 97 -0.77 10.18 -2.19
N ASP A 98 -0.85 10.60 -3.44
CA ASP A 98 0.26 10.54 -4.38
C ASP A 98 1.44 11.39 -3.93
N HIS A 99 1.20 12.56 -3.32
CA HIS A 99 2.28 13.33 -2.71
C HIS A 99 2.84 12.64 -1.47
N VAL A 100 1.98 12.07 -0.63
CA VAL A 100 2.39 11.38 0.60
C VAL A 100 3.25 10.16 0.30
N CYS A 101 2.87 9.39 -0.73
CA CYS A 101 3.47 8.11 -1.09
C CYS A 101 4.29 8.21 -2.39
N ASN A 102 5.20 9.18 -2.49
CA ASN A 102 6.10 9.31 -3.64
C ASN A 102 7.56 9.42 -3.21
N ASN A 103 8.06 8.38 -2.53
CA ASN A 103 9.46 8.28 -2.14
C ASN A 103 9.98 6.84 -2.29
N GLU A 104 11.27 6.64 -2.03
CA GLU A 104 11.91 5.31 -2.18
C GLU A 104 11.42 4.29 -1.16
N THR A 105 10.92 4.73 0.00
CA THR A 105 10.46 3.86 1.08
C THR A 105 9.00 3.47 0.88
N ILE A 106 8.15 4.44 0.53
CA ILE A 106 6.70 4.27 0.41
C ILE A 106 6.26 4.85 -0.94
N LYS A 107 5.71 3.97 -1.77
CA LYS A 107 5.21 4.30 -3.12
C LYS A 107 3.72 4.06 -3.22
N LEU A 108 3.00 4.99 -3.85
CA LEU A 108 1.63 4.75 -4.28
C LEU A 108 1.65 3.75 -5.44
N VAL A 109 0.79 2.75 -5.35
CA VAL A 109 0.64 1.74 -6.40
C VAL A 109 -0.61 2.03 -7.22
N CYS A 110 -1.77 2.05 -6.56
CA CYS A 110 -3.04 2.41 -7.20
C CYS A 110 -4.16 2.58 -6.15
N ALA A 111 -5.24 3.29 -6.49
CA ALA A 111 -6.51 3.20 -5.76
C ALA A 111 -7.13 1.81 -5.93
N VAL A 112 -7.87 1.31 -4.92
CA VAL A 112 -8.53 -0.01 -4.91
C VAL A 112 -9.85 0.03 -5.67
#